data_AF-A0A351I2N8-F1
#
_entry.id   AF-A0A351I2N8-F1
#
_cell.length_a   1.000
_cell.length_b   1.000
_cell.length_c   1.000
_cell.angle_alpha   90.00
_cell.angle_beta   90.00
_cell.angle_gamma   90.00
#
_symmetry.space_group_name_H-M   'P 1'
#
loop_
_entity.id
_entity.type
_entity.pdbx_description
1 polymer ?
#
loop_
_entity_poly.entity_id
_entity_poly.type
_entity_poly.pdbx_seq_one_letter_code
_entity_poly.pdbx_strand_id
1 'polypeptide(L)'
;METTLPKLEGRVRMFEDVSGRATKLLAFAELVIAGAFVIKGIRVLKKEEAGNDEPFIVFPAEKGKGAAADRWFDLAHPVTAEAHSAASDVILTRYRLACEAGQAAARG
;
A
#
# COMPACT_ATOMS: atom_id res chain seq x y z
N MET A 1 -0.09 12.88 27.63
CA MET A 1 0.60 11.61 27.30
C MET A 1 1.21 11.83 25.94
N GLU A 2 2.54 11.82 25.81
CA GLU A 2 3.17 11.83 24.48
C GLU A 2 2.90 10.48 23.82
N THR A 3 2.07 10.48 22.79
CA THR A 3 1.76 9.26 22.05
C THR A 3 2.86 9.03 21.03
N THR A 4 3.94 8.36 21.41
CA THR A 4 4.96 7.93 20.45
C THR A 4 4.37 6.83 19.57
N LEU A 5 4.39 7.02 18.24
CA LEU A 5 3.97 5.98 17.31
C LEU A 5 4.90 4.75 17.40
N PRO A 6 4.36 3.53 17.24
CA PRO A 6 5.18 2.33 17.24
C PRO A 6 6.15 2.35 16.05
N LYS A 7 7.26 1.62 16.16
CA LYS A 7 8.17 1.40 15.04
C LYS A 7 7.42 0.75 13.87
N LEU A 8 7.51 1.33 12.68
CA LEU A 8 6.90 0.81 11.46
C LEU A 8 7.96 0.39 10.45
N GLU A 9 7.73 -0.72 9.78
CA GLU A 9 8.55 -1.19 8.67
C GLU A 9 7.66 -1.59 7.48
N GLY A 10 8.03 -1.17 6.28
CA GLY A 10 7.30 -1.49 5.05
C GLY A 10 8.06 -2.51 4.20
N ARG A 11 7.32 -3.46 3.63
CA ARG A 11 7.81 -4.36 2.57
C ARG A 11 6.94 -4.17 1.34
N VAL A 12 7.56 -4.07 0.17
CA VAL A 12 6.86 -3.81 -1.09
C VAL A 12 7.28 -4.85 -2.12
N ARG A 13 6.30 -5.37 -2.86
CA ARG A 13 6.48 -6.25 -4.00
C ARG A 13 5.78 -5.62 -5.21
N MET A 14 6.56 -5.30 -6.23
CA MET A 14 6.05 -4.74 -7.48
C MET A 14 5.02 -5.66 -8.11
N PHE A 15 3.98 -5.07 -8.69
CA PHE A 15 2.97 -5.82 -9.44
C PHE A 15 3.37 -5.84 -10.91
N GLU A 16 3.64 -7.03 -11.42
CA GLU A 16 3.85 -7.27 -12.84
C GLU A 16 2.53 -7.72 -13.46
N ASP A 17 1.93 -6.87 -14.31
CA ASP A 17 0.73 -7.26 -15.02
C ASP A 17 1.09 -8.21 -16.17
N VAL A 18 0.77 -9.48 -15.98
CA VAL A 18 0.90 -10.51 -17.02
C VAL A 18 -0.35 -10.62 -17.92
N SER A 19 -1.43 -9.89 -17.60
CA SER A 19 -2.70 -9.98 -18.33
C SER A 19 -2.80 -9.03 -19.53
N GLY A 20 -1.89 -8.07 -19.66
CA GLY A 20 -1.88 -7.05 -20.71
C GLY A 20 -3.04 -6.06 -20.61
N ARG A 21 -3.67 -5.94 -19.44
CA ARG A 21 -4.80 -5.03 -19.19
C ARG A 21 -4.32 -3.82 -18.43
N ALA A 22 -4.81 -2.64 -18.80
CA ALA A 22 -4.52 -1.44 -18.04
C ALA A 22 -4.98 -1.61 -16.58
N THR A 23 -4.00 -1.72 -15.67
CA THR A 23 -4.23 -1.82 -14.22
C THR A 23 -3.81 -0.53 -13.53
N LYS A 24 -4.53 -0.19 -12.47
CA LYS A 24 -4.12 0.89 -11.55
C LYS A 24 -3.21 0.37 -10.44
N LEU A 25 -3.09 -0.94 -10.30
CA LEU A 25 -2.26 -1.59 -9.28
C LEU A 25 -0.80 -1.54 -9.68
N LEU A 26 0.03 -0.94 -8.82
CA LEU A 26 1.47 -0.78 -9.03
C LEU A 26 2.28 -1.78 -8.19
N ALA A 27 1.83 -2.03 -6.95
CA ALA A 27 2.50 -2.94 -6.03
C ALA A 27 1.57 -3.45 -4.93
N PHE A 28 1.97 -4.54 -4.30
CA PHE A 28 1.44 -4.99 -3.01
C PHE A 28 2.43 -4.63 -1.90
N ALA A 29 1.91 -4.25 -0.74
CA ALA A 29 2.70 -3.90 0.42
C ALA A 29 2.25 -4.65 1.68
N GLU A 30 3.20 -4.82 2.58
CA GLU A 30 3.00 -5.30 3.94
C GLU A 30 3.55 -4.25 4.92
N LEU A 31 2.79 -3.98 5.98
CA LEU A 31 3.21 -3.10 7.07
C LEU A 31 3.47 -3.93 8.32
N VAL A 32 4.71 -3.91 8.80
CA VAL A 32 5.12 -4.53 10.05
C VAL A 32 5.10 -3.48 11.16
N ILE A 33 4.37 -3.76 12.24
CA ILE A 33 4.19 -2.87 13.38
C ILE A 33 4.92 -3.48 14.58
N ALA A 34 5.85 -2.69 15.14
CA ALA A 34 6.67 -3.04 16.30
C ALA A 34 7.41 -4.39 16.19
N GLY A 35 7.66 -4.88 14.98
CA GLY A 35 8.25 -6.21 14.74
C GLY A 35 7.39 -7.39 15.21
N ALA A 36 6.15 -7.14 15.65
CA ALA A 36 5.30 -8.12 16.33
C ALA A 36 4.00 -8.40 15.57
N PHE A 37 3.57 -7.48 14.69
CA PHE A 37 2.33 -7.62 13.94
C PHE A 37 2.54 -7.24 12.47
N VAL A 38 1.85 -7.92 11.55
CA VAL A 38 1.92 -7.60 10.11
C VAL A 38 0.53 -7.44 9.52
N ILE A 39 0.32 -6.32 8.84
CA ILE A 39 -0.85 -6.08 7.99
C ILE A 39 -0.43 -6.36 6.55
N LYS A 40 -1.07 -7.36 5.93
CA LYS A 40 -0.86 -7.72 4.52
C LYS A 40 -1.98 -7.17 3.64
N GLY A 41 -1.75 -7.19 2.33
CA GLY A 41 -2.79 -6.84 1.36
C GLY A 41 -3.01 -5.33 1.20
N ILE A 42 -2.05 -4.51 1.66
CA ILE A 42 -2.03 -3.09 1.33
C ILE A 42 -1.69 -2.99 -0.16
N ARG A 43 -2.40 -2.12 -0.89
CA ARG A 43 -2.23 -1.94 -2.33
C ARG A 43 -1.65 -0.55 -2.59
N VAL A 44 -0.65 -0.47 -3.46
CA VAL A 44 -0.14 0.78 -4.01
C VAL A 44 -0.78 0.98 -5.38
N LEU A 45 -1.49 2.09 -5.56
CA LEU A 45 -2.26 2.40 -6.76
C LEU A 45 -1.80 3.73 -7.36
N LYS A 46 -1.97 3.90 -8.68
CA LYS A 46 -1.94 5.22 -9.32
C LYS A 46 -3.32 5.86 -9.35
N LYS A 47 -3.36 7.20 -9.34
CA LYS A 47 -4.60 7.95 -9.56
C LYS A 47 -5.11 7.80 -11.00
N GLU A 48 -6.39 8.11 -11.18
CA GLU A 48 -7.08 8.03 -12.46
C GLU A 48 -7.00 9.33 -13.27
N GLU A 49 -6.62 10.44 -12.65
CA GLU A 49 -6.47 11.73 -13.33
C GLU A 49 -5.26 11.76 -14.26
N ALA A 50 -5.52 12.17 -15.51
CA ALA A 50 -4.48 12.37 -16.50
C ALA A 50 -3.48 13.44 -16.03
N GLY A 51 -2.20 13.07 -15.94
CA GLY A 51 -1.11 13.96 -15.51
C GLY A 51 -0.78 13.87 -14.01
N ASN A 52 -1.49 13.06 -13.22
CA ASN A 52 -1.15 12.78 -11.83
C ASN A 52 -0.79 11.31 -11.62
N ASP A 53 0.49 10.99 -11.78
CA ASP A 53 1.04 9.65 -11.55
C ASP A 53 1.48 9.44 -10.08
N GLU A 54 1.05 10.29 -9.15
CA GLU A 54 1.42 10.14 -7.74
C GLU A 54 0.79 8.87 -7.14
N PRO A 55 1.62 7.92 -6.65
CA PRO A 55 1.12 6.69 -6.05
C PRO A 55 0.50 6.96 -4.69
N PHE A 56 -0.60 6.26 -4.38
CA PHE A 56 -1.24 6.28 -3.07
C PHE A 56 -1.50 4.85 -2.57
N ILE A 57 -1.74 4.70 -1.27
CA ILE A 57 -2.01 3.39 -0.66
C ILE A 57 -3.49 3.20 -0.36
N VAL A 58 -3.94 1.95 -0.43
CA VAL A 58 -5.25 1.52 0.06
C VAL A 58 -5.05 0.34 0.99
N PHE A 59 -5.57 0.46 2.21
CA PHE A 59 -5.54 -0.59 3.22
C PHE A 59 -6.39 -1.81 2.81
N PRO A 60 -6.11 -3.00 3.38
CA PRO A 60 -6.84 -4.21 3.02
C PRO A 60 -8.31 -4.09 3.39
N ALA A 61 -9.19 -4.46 2.47
CA ALA A 61 -10.64 -4.50 2.65
C ALA A 61 -11.22 -5.73 1.95
N GLU A 62 -12.26 -6.33 2.51
CA GLU A 62 -13.01 -7.44 1.91
C GLU A 62 -14.41 -6.96 1.49
N LYS A 63 -14.89 -7.48 0.36
CA LYS A 63 -16.27 -7.26 -0.09
C LYS A 63 -17.20 -8.14 0.74
N GLY A 64 -18.30 -7.57 1.21
CA GLY A 64 -19.31 -8.32 1.96
C GLY A 64 -19.90 -9.48 1.15
N LYS A 65 -20.52 -10.43 1.85
CA LYS A 65 -21.17 -11.61 1.25
C LYS A 65 -22.68 -11.55 1.49
N GLY A 66 -23.45 -12.19 0.61
CA GLY A 66 -24.91 -12.26 0.71
C GLY A 66 -25.57 -10.88 0.70
N ALA A 67 -26.38 -10.58 1.72
CA ALA A 67 -27.09 -9.30 1.85
C ALA A 67 -26.18 -8.06 1.99
N ALA A 68 -24.88 -8.25 2.23
CA ALA A 68 -23.88 -7.18 2.30
C ALA A 68 -22.96 -7.12 1.07
N ALA A 69 -23.32 -7.79 -0.04
CA ALA A 69 -22.48 -7.87 -1.24
C ALA A 69 -22.26 -6.52 -1.97
N ASP A 70 -23.02 -5.50 -1.62
CA ASP A 70 -22.87 -4.12 -2.11
C ASP A 70 -21.84 -3.30 -1.32
N ARG A 71 -21.34 -3.81 -0.19
CA ARG A 71 -20.48 -3.06 0.74
C ARG A 71 -19.07 -3.62 0.82
N TRP A 72 -18.15 -2.75 1.20
CA TRP A 72 -16.76 -3.08 1.51
C TRP A 72 -16.49 -2.85 2.99
N PHE A 73 -15.68 -3.73 3.57
CA PHE A 73 -15.30 -3.68 4.98
C PHE A 73 -13.79 -3.66 5.09
N ASP A 74 -13.26 -2.67 5.79
CA ASP A 74 -11.82 -2.59 6.07
C ASP A 74 -11.42 -3.75 6.99
N LEU A 75 -10.40 -4.49 6.57
CA LEU A 75 -9.79 -5.55 7.39
C LEU A 75 -8.80 -4.97 8.40
N ALA A 76 -8.17 -3.85 8.05
CA ALA A 76 -7.31 -3.09 8.94
C ALA A 76 -7.31 -1.62 8.52
N HIS A 77 -7.38 -0.70 9.48
CA HIS A 77 -7.38 0.74 9.23
C HIS A 77 -6.68 1.49 10.36
N PRO A 78 -5.73 2.40 10.08
CA PRO A 78 -5.16 3.28 11.11
C PRO A 78 -6.23 4.22 11.66
N VAL A 79 -6.46 4.20 12.97
CA VAL A 79 -7.55 4.99 13.58
C VAL A 79 -7.22 6.48 13.78
N THR A 80 -5.96 6.87 13.61
CA THR A 80 -5.53 8.28 13.67
C THR A 80 -4.87 8.74 12.37
N ALA A 81 -4.94 10.05 12.11
CA ALA A 81 -4.33 10.66 10.93
C ALA A 81 -2.80 10.50 10.95
N GLU A 82 -2.17 10.61 12.12
CA GLU A 82 -0.73 10.47 12.29
C GLU A 82 -0.26 9.05 11.96
N ALA A 83 -1.00 8.04 12.43
CA ALA A 83 -0.70 6.65 12.12
C ALA A 83 -0.92 6.34 10.62
N HIS A 84 -1.95 6.94 10.02
CA HIS A 84 -2.22 6.82 8.59
C HIS A 84 -1.08 7.42 7.75
N SER A 85 -0.65 8.65 8.06
CA SER A 85 0.47 9.31 7.37
C SER A 85 1.76 8.53 7.55
N ALA A 86 2.10 8.12 8.77
CA ALA A 86 3.32 7.36 9.03
C ALA A 86 3.35 6.01 8.28
N ALA A 87 2.23 5.29 8.24
CA ALA A 87 2.12 4.05 7.47
C ALA A 87 2.25 4.30 5.95
N SER A 88 1.61 5.36 5.45
CA SER A 88 1.66 5.76 4.04
C SER A 88 3.09 6.11 3.62
N ASP A 89 3.77 6.96 4.40
CA ASP A 89 5.13 7.43 4.11
C ASP A 89 6.12 6.27 4.07
N VAL A 90 6.03 5.34 5.03
CA VAL A 90 6.90 4.15 5.09
C VAL A 90 6.71 3.28 3.86
N ILE A 91 5.47 3.03 3.43
CA ILE A 91 5.17 2.17 2.29
C ILE A 91 5.57 2.86 0.97
N LEU A 92 5.18 4.11 0.78
CA LEU A 92 5.47 4.86 -0.45
C LEU A 92 6.97 5.11 -0.63
N THR A 93 7.72 5.33 0.46
CA THR A 93 9.18 5.41 0.41
C THR A 93 9.80 4.10 -0.04
N ARG A 94 9.33 2.96 0.50
CA ARG A 94 9.81 1.63 0.07
C ARG A 94 9.45 1.32 -1.38
N TYR A 95 8.27 1.75 -1.83
CA TYR A 95 7.87 1.63 -3.23
C TYR A 95 8.80 2.41 -4.16
N ARG A 96 9.10 3.68 -3.85
CA ARG A 96 10.02 4.50 -4.66
C ARG A 96 11.41 3.86 -4.78
N LEU A 97 11.97 3.40 -3.67
CA LEU A 97 13.25 2.69 -3.66
C LEU A 97 13.24 1.41 -4.52
N ALA A 98 12.13 0.65 -4.49
CA ALA A 98 11.99 -0.55 -5.32
C ALA A 98 11.91 -0.20 -6.82
N CYS A 99 11.23 0.89 -7.19
CA CYS A 99 11.19 1.40 -8.55
C CYS A 99 12.58 1.81 -9.05
N GLU A 100 13.32 2.57 -8.24
CA GLU A 100 14.68 3.02 -8.57
C GLU A 100 15.63 1.82 -8.76
N ALA A 101 15.55 0.82 -7.87
CA ALA A 101 16.34 -0.39 -7.97
C ALA A 101 16.02 -1.20 -9.25
N GLY A 102 14.74 -1.33 -9.60
CA GLY A 102 14.30 -1.99 -10.84
C GLY A 102 14.77 -1.26 -12.10
N GLN A 103 14.75 0.08 -12.09
CA GLN A 103 15.25 0.90 -13.21
C GLN A 103 16.77 0.83 -13.37
N ALA A 104 17.52 0.74 -12.26
CA ALA A 104 18.97 0.54 -12.30
C ALA A 104 19.35 -0.84 -12.87
N ALA A 105 18.62 -1.89 -12.47
CA ALA A 105 18.84 -3.25 -12.97
C ALA A 105 18.50 -3.42 -14.47
N ALA A 106 17.55 -2.65 -15.00
CA ALA A 106 17.17 -2.70 -16.41
C ALA A 106 18.12 -1.91 -17.36
N ARG A 107 19.05 -1.13 -16.81
CA ARG A 107 19.99 -0.26 -17.56
C ARG A 107 21.43 -0.79 -17.61
N GLY A 108 21.75 -1.86 -16.90
CA GLY A 108 23.06 -2.53 -16.90
C GLY A 108 23.04 -3.81 -17.71
#